data_AF-A0A381FME3-F1
#
_entry.id   AF-A0A381FME3-F1
#
_cell.length_a   1.000
_cell.length_b   1.000
_cell.length_c   1.000
_cell.angle_alpha   90.00
_cell.angle_beta   90.00
_cell.angle_gamma   90.00
#
_symmetry.space_group_name_H-M   'P 1'
#
loop_
_entity.id
_entity.type
_entity.pdbx_description
1 polymer ?
#
loop_
_entity_poly.entity_id
_entity_poly.type
_entity_poly.pdbx_seq_one_letter_code
_entity_poly.pdbx_strand_id
1 'polypeptide(L)'
;MIVEISSDSQVFRKMAVLGDFFDFTYLRPGDWAVKVYRNGLDKKYKIPIDQFEFTLKSGETKNITINVIKQPSEIKYQQETIKVSYNEKKK
;
A
#
# COMPACT_ATOMS: atom_id res chain seq x y z
N MET A 1 -7.17 2.88 0.84
CA MET A 1 -6.10 2.82 1.85
C MET A 1 -6.49 3.71 3.02
N ILE A 2 -5.95 3.46 4.22
CA ILE A 2 -6.12 4.38 5.35
C ILE A 2 -4.79 5.09 5.57
N VAL A 3 -4.84 6.41 5.71
CA VAL A 3 -3.66 7.23 6.08
C VAL A 3 -3.91 7.79 7.47
N GLU A 4 -2.95 7.56 8.35
CA GLU A 4 -2.92 8.07 9.71
C GLU A 4 -1.80 9.08 9.83
N ILE A 5 -2.05 10.16 10.56
CA ILE A 5 -1.03 11.11 11.00
C ILE A 5 -1.16 11.28 12.52
N SER A 6 -0.04 11.16 13.23
CA SER A 6 -0.01 11.18 14.68
C SER A 6 1.16 11.99 15.22
N SER A 7 0.91 12.71 16.30
CA SER A 7 1.91 13.29 17.19
C SER A 7 1.75 12.66 18.58
N ASP A 8 2.53 13.12 19.55
CA ASP A 8 2.47 12.63 20.94
C ASP A 8 1.08 12.77 21.59
N SER A 9 0.23 13.68 21.11
CA SER A 9 -1.06 14.00 21.72
C SER A 9 -2.27 13.93 20.78
N GLN A 10 -2.05 13.79 19.47
CA GLN A 10 -3.12 13.83 18.47
C GLN A 10 -2.95 12.71 17.45
N VAL A 11 -4.07 12.11 17.04
CA VAL A 11 -4.12 11.10 15.98
C VAL A 11 -5.30 11.42 15.07
N PHE A 12 -5.03 11.49 13.77
CA PHE A 12 -6.05 11.68 12.74
C PHE A 12 -5.95 10.56 11.71
N ARG A 13 -7.09 10.16 11.14
CA ARG A 13 -7.16 9.14 10.09
C ARG A 13 -8.08 9.60 8.98
N LYS A 14 -7.68 9.35 7.73
CA LYS A 14 -8.52 9.55 6.54
C LYS A 14 -8.46 8.32 5.64
N MET A 15 -9.58 8.04 4.99
CA MET A 15 -9.60 7.11 3.85
C MET A 15 -9.03 7.84 2.63
N ALA A 16 -8.09 7.21 1.95
CA ALA A 16 -7.52 7.73 0.71
C ALA A 16 -7.78 6.76 -0.45
N VAL A 17 -8.11 7.35 -1.59
CA VAL A 17 -8.38 6.69 -2.87
C VAL A 17 -7.13 6.85 -3.74
N LEU A 18 -6.78 5.81 -4.50
CA LEU A 18 -5.63 5.88 -5.40
C LEU A 18 -5.86 6.93 -6.49
N GLY A 19 -4.90 7.82 -6.69
CA GLY A 19 -4.96 8.89 -7.69
C GLY A 19 -5.58 10.19 -7.19
N ASP A 20 -6.24 10.16 -6.02
CA ASP A 20 -6.85 11.35 -5.43
C ASP A 20 -5.91 12.04 -4.43
N PHE A 21 -6.06 13.36 -4.33
CA PHE A 21 -5.40 14.16 -3.30
C PHE A 21 -6.24 14.21 -2.02
N PHE A 22 -5.56 14.24 -0.89
CA PHE A 22 -6.16 14.47 0.42
C PHE A 22 -5.16 15.23 1.29
N ASP A 23 -5.66 15.89 2.33
CA ASP A 23 -4.88 16.74 3.21
C ASP A 23 -5.22 16.49 4.69
N PHE A 24 -4.34 16.91 5.59
CA PHE A 24 -4.67 17.07 7.01
C PHE A 24 -4.45 18.54 7.36
N THR A 25 -5.51 19.21 7.81
CA THR A 25 -5.49 20.62 8.17
C THR A 25 -5.48 20.81 9.68
N TYR A 26 -5.12 22.02 10.12
CA TYR A 26 -5.11 22.40 11.54
C TYR A 26 -4.17 21.56 12.42
N LEU A 27 -3.11 21.02 11.82
CA LEU A 27 -2.03 20.37 12.56
C LEU A 27 -1.23 21.42 13.33
N ARG A 28 -0.91 21.11 14.58
CA ARG A 28 -0.04 21.97 15.39
C ARG A 28 1.41 21.83 14.92
N PRO A 29 2.23 22.88 15.11
CA PRO A 29 3.67 22.75 14.94
C PRO A 29 4.23 21.67 15.86
N GLY A 30 5.21 20.91 15.38
CA GLY A 30 5.83 19.81 16.12
C GLY A 30 6.12 18.60 15.25
N ASP A 31 6.51 17.51 15.90
CA ASP A 31 6.88 16.26 15.24
C ASP A 31 5.64 15.42 14.92
N TRP A 32 5.61 14.91 13.69
CA TRP A 32 4.52 14.11 13.16
C TRP A 32 5.06 12.85 12.51
N ALA A 33 4.39 11.74 12.79
CA ALA A 33 4.55 10.47 12.10
C ALA A 33 3.31 10.20 11.24
N VAL A 34 3.52 9.83 9.99
CA VAL A 34 2.47 9.37 9.07
C VAL A 34 2.63 7.88 8.87
N LYS A 35 1.52 7.14 8.97
CA LYS A 35 1.44 5.70 8.70
C LYS A 35 0.39 5.42 7.63
N VAL A 36 0.73 4.57 6.67
CA VAL A 36 -0.13 4.22 5.54
C VAL A 36 -0.51 2.75 5.63
N TYR A 37 -1.78 2.49 5.91
CA TYR A 37 -2.30 1.15 6.01
C TYR A 37 -2.91 0.72 4.67
N ARG A 38 -2.52 -0.48 4.21
CA ARG A 38 -3.01 -1.12 2.97
C ARG A 38 -4.50 -1.50 2.99
N ASN A 39 -5.25 -1.16 4.04
CA ASN A 39 -6.66 -1.50 4.18
C ASN A 39 -7.46 -0.98 2.97
N GLY A 40 -8.22 -1.87 2.34
CA GLY A 40 -8.99 -1.56 1.13
C GLY A 40 -8.16 -1.46 -0.17
N LEU A 41 -6.86 -1.78 -0.14
CA LEU A 41 -6.03 -1.90 -1.35
C LEU A 41 -6.02 -3.36 -1.83
N ASP A 42 -6.21 -3.57 -3.14
CA ASP A 42 -6.12 -4.88 -3.79
C ASP A 42 -4.74 -5.53 -3.51
N LYS A 43 -4.70 -6.85 -3.27
CA LYS A 43 -3.49 -7.62 -2.96
C LYS A 43 -2.41 -7.50 -4.03
N LYS A 44 -2.78 -7.17 -5.27
CA LYS A 44 -1.82 -6.94 -6.36
C LYS A 44 -1.02 -5.64 -6.22
N TYR A 45 -1.23 -4.83 -5.19
CA TYR A 45 -0.47 -3.61 -4.96
C TYR A 45 0.29 -3.66 -3.63
N LYS A 46 1.44 -2.98 -3.59
CA LYS A 46 2.24 -2.74 -2.40
C LYS A 46 2.52 -1.26 -2.20
N ILE A 47 2.77 -0.89 -0.95
CA ILE A 47 3.18 0.43 -0.51
C ILE A 47 4.63 0.26 -0.03
N PRO A 48 5.65 0.65 -0.83
CA PRO A 48 7.05 0.36 -0.48
C PRO A 48 7.55 1.13 0.74
N ILE A 49 7.01 2.33 0.96
CA ILE A 49 7.30 3.18 2.10
C ILE A 49 5.96 3.56 2.71
N ASP A 50 5.67 3.04 3.90
CA ASP A 50 4.41 3.19 4.60
C ASP A 50 4.52 4.03 5.87
N GLN A 51 5.73 4.47 6.25
CA GLN A 51 5.96 5.36 7.38
C GLN A 51 6.82 6.56 6.96
N PHE A 52 6.43 7.74 7.46
CA PHE A 52 7.14 9.01 7.24
C PHE A 52 7.19 9.79 8.55
N GLU A 53 8.29 10.49 8.79
CA GLU A 53 8.46 11.32 9.99
C GLU A 53 8.97 12.69 9.57
N PHE A 54 8.40 13.75 10.14
CA PHE A 54 8.80 15.12 9.86
C PHE A 54 8.37 16.07 10.98
N THR A 55 9.10 17.17 11.11
CA THR A 55 8.71 18.31 11.95
C THR A 55 7.97 19.33 11.08
N LEU A 56 6.83 19.82 11.57
CA LEU A 56 6.04 20.87 10.94
C LEU A 56 6.24 22.20 11.67
N LYS A 57 6.57 23.27 10.95
CA LYS A 57 6.62 24.64 11.49
C LYS A 57 5.24 25.31 11.41
N SER A 58 5.08 26.39 12.18
CA SER A 58 3.85 27.20 12.12
C SER A 58 3.61 27.75 10.70
N GLY A 59 2.43 27.48 10.17
CA GLY A 59 2.02 27.87 8.81
C GLY A 59 2.69 27.08 7.68
N GLU A 60 3.51 26.06 7.98
CA GLU A 60 4.14 25.22 6.96
C GLU A 60 3.13 24.23 6.36
N THR A 61 3.23 24.06 5.03
CA THR A 61 2.56 22.96 4.32
C THR A 61 3.61 21.94 3.91
N LYS A 62 3.44 20.68 4.36
CA LYS A 62 4.30 19.56 3.99
C LYS A 62 3.61 18.66 2.97
N ASN A 63 4.22 18.50 1.80
CA ASN A 63 3.75 17.56 0.78
C ASN A 63 4.45 16.21 0.94
N ILE A 64 3.68 15.13 1.00
CA ILE A 64 4.18 13.75 1.07
C ILE A 64 3.58 12.96 -0.09
N THR A 65 4.45 12.31 -0.88
CA THR A 65 4.03 11.45 -1.98
C THR A 65 4.08 9.99 -1.54
N ILE A 66 2.92 9.34 -1.50
CA ILE A 66 2.80 7.91 -1.18
C ILE A 66 2.82 7.12 -2.48
N ASN A 67 3.87 6.32 -2.67
CA ASN A 67 3.99 5.48 -3.86
C ASN A 67 3.24 4.15 -3.66
N VAL A 68 2.38 3.81 -4.61
CA VAL A 68 1.70 2.51 -4.66
C VAL A 68 2.07 1.83 -5.96
N ILE A 69 2.67 0.65 -5.87
CA ILE A 69 3.19 -0.08 -7.04
C ILE A 69 2.52 -1.44 -7.16
N LYS A 70 2.24 -1.85 -8.40
CA LYS A 70 1.71 -3.17 -8.71
C LYS A 70 2.78 -4.23 -8.41
N GLN A 71 2.43 -5.23 -7.62
CA GLN A 71 3.25 -6.42 -7.42
C GLN A 71 3.13 -7.32 -8.65
N PRO A 72 4.24 -7.76 -9.25
CA PRO A 72 4.20 -8.81 -10.26
C PRO A 72 3.72 -10.11 -9.61
N SER A 73 2.78 -10.81 -10.26
CA SER A 73 2.34 -12.13 -9.83
C SER A 73 3.40 -13.18 -10.16
N GLU A 74 3.83 -13.99 -9.19
CA GLU A 74 4.54 -15.22 -9.48
C GLU A 74 3.59 -16.17 -10.24
N ILE A 75 3.91 -16.47 -11.50
CA ILE A 75 3.23 -17.53 -12.25
C ILE A 75 3.91 -18.84 -11.83
N LYS A 76 3.29 -19.57 -10.90
CA LYS A 76 3.71 -20.94 -10.57
C LYS A 76 3.02 -21.90 -11.53
N TYR A 77 3.76 -22.48 -12.47
CA TYR A 77 3.26 -23.58 -13.29
C TYR A 77 3.08 -24.81 -12.40
N GLN A 78 1.85 -25.31 -12.26
CA GLN A 78 1.64 -26.66 -11.75
C GLN A 78 2.11 -27.63 -12.84
N GLN A 79 3.17 -28.39 -12.55
CA GLN A 79 3.54 -29.54 -13.37
C GLN A 79 2.50 -30.64 -13.14
N GLU A 80 1.44 -30.65 -13.95
CA GLU A 80 0.64 -31.87 -14.06
C GLU A 80 1.49 -32.91 -14.79
N THR A 81 1.77 -34.03 -14.13
CA THR A 81 2.42 -35.18 -14.76
C THR A 81 1.56 -35.66 -15.93
N ILE A 82 2.07 -35.47 -17.15
CA ILE A 82 1.49 -36.05 -18.37
C ILE A 82 1.59 -37.57 -18.24
N LYS A 83 0.49 -38.25 -17.90
CA LYS A 83 0.40 -39.72 -17.98
C LYS A 83 0.19 -40.12 -19.44
N VAL A 84 1.26 -40.57 -20.08
CA VAL A 84 1.18 -41.20 -21.41
C VAL A 84 0.79 -42.67 -21.21
N SER A 85 -0.42 -43.05 -21.62
CA SER A 85 -0.81 -44.46 -21.74
C SER A 85 -0.80 -44.89 -23.20
N TYR A 86 -0.06 -45.95 -23.52
CA TYR A 86 -0.06 -46.56 -24.84
C TYR A 86 -1.40 -47.27 -25.09
N ASN A 87 -2.11 -46.88 -26.17
CA ASN A 87 -3.21 -47.69 -26.70
C ASN A 87 -2.61 -48.75 -27.63
N GLU A 88 -2.53 -49.99 -27.16
CA GLU A 88 -2.28 -51.12 -28.05
C GLU A 88 -3.47 -51.27 -29.00
N LYS A 89 -3.23 -51.06 -30.31
CA LYS A 89 -4.19 -51.38 -31.36
C LYS A 89 -4.42 -52.89 -31.34
N LYS A 90 -5.60 -53.34 -30.94
CA LYS A 90 -6.03 -54.73 -31.14
C LYS A 90 -6.14 -55.01 -32.64
N LYS A 91 -5.43 -56.06 -33.08
CA LYS A 91 -5.54 -56.68 -34.41
C LYS A 91 -6.91 -57.32 -34.60
#